data_AF-A8V572-F1
#
_entry.id   AF-A8V572-F1
#
_cell.length_a   1.000
_cell.length_b   1.000
_cell.length_c   1.000
_cell.angle_alpha   90.00
_cell.angle_beta   90.00
_cell.angle_gamma   90.00
#
_symmetry.space_group_name_H-M   'P 1'
#
loop_
_entity.id
_entity.type
_entity.pdbx_description
1 polymer ?
#
loop_
_entity_poly.entity_id
_entity_poly.type
_entity_poly.pdbx_seq_one_letter_code
_entity_poly.pdbx_strand_id
1 'polypeptide(L)'
;DKEVSAITYDFITENPITAFNAYFVVGSEAKPCCSPSAIPFSSKEMAEKFAKGFGGKVLNFIDAYNEIVNSMNLNLKSCCSNNVQSIKLSDIKK
;
A
#
# COMPACT_ATOMS: atom_id res chain seq x y z
N ASP A 1 -17.40 -1.83 16.68
CA ASP A 1 -15.97 -1.83 16.33
C ASP A 1 -15.56 -3.26 15.99
N LYS A 2 -15.14 -3.52 14.74
CA LYS A 2 -14.77 -4.85 14.26
C LYS A 2 -13.26 -4.88 14.11
N GLU A 3 -12.58 -5.79 14.79
CA GLU A 3 -11.13 -5.95 14.66
C GLU A 3 -10.81 -6.42 13.24
N VAL A 4 -9.91 -5.71 12.55
CA VAL A 4 -9.52 -6.02 11.18
C VAL A 4 -8.06 -6.44 11.18
N SER A 5 -7.77 -7.58 10.58
CA SER A 5 -6.41 -8.05 10.31
C SER A 5 -6.20 -8.20 8.81
N ALA A 6 -4.97 -7.96 8.36
CA ALA A 6 -4.57 -8.13 6.97
C ALA A 6 -3.15 -8.70 6.92
N ILE A 7 -2.97 -9.77 6.16
CA ILE A 7 -1.69 -10.45 5.95
C ILE A 7 -1.29 -10.27 4.49
N THR A 8 -0.01 -10.06 4.26
CA THR A 8 0.64 -10.10 2.94
C THR A 8 1.91 -10.93 3.04
N TYR A 9 2.62 -11.12 1.93
CA TYR A 9 3.87 -11.87 1.90
C TYR A 9 5.01 -10.94 1.53
N ASP A 10 6.15 -11.02 2.21
CA ASP A 10 7.35 -10.30 1.83
C ASP A 10 7.83 -10.77 0.45
N PHE A 11 8.05 -9.84 -0.48
CA PHE A 11 8.34 -10.18 -1.87
C PHE A 11 9.67 -10.93 -2.07
N ILE A 12 10.63 -10.82 -1.14
CA ILE A 12 11.94 -11.45 -1.26
C ILE A 12 11.97 -12.81 -0.60
N THR A 13 11.46 -12.88 0.63
CA THR A 13 11.56 -14.07 1.49
C THR A 13 10.33 -14.96 1.44
N GLU A 14 9.24 -14.48 0.83
CA GLU A 14 7.93 -15.15 0.79
C GLU A 14 7.35 -15.46 2.18
N ASN A 15 7.89 -14.85 3.23
CA ASN A 15 7.38 -15.00 4.58
C ASN A 15 6.10 -14.16 4.76
N PRO A 16 5.09 -14.69 5.48
CA PRO A 16 3.91 -13.91 5.81
C PRO A 16 4.25 -12.78 6.77
N ILE A 17 3.73 -11.59 6.50
CA ILE A 17 3.88 -10.38 7.31
C ILE A 17 2.54 -9.66 7.47
N THR A 18 2.40 -8.86 8.53
CA THR A 18 1.23 -7.98 8.69
C THR A 18 1.29 -6.84 7.66
N ALA A 19 0.21 -6.66 6.89
CA ALA A 19 0.15 -5.64 5.85
C ALA A 19 0.31 -4.23 6.43
N PHE A 20 -0.16 -4.01 7.67
CA PHE A 20 -0.12 -2.69 8.32
C PHE A 20 1.30 -2.23 8.69
N ASN A 21 2.26 -3.15 8.87
CA ASN A 21 3.66 -2.80 9.16
C ASN A 21 4.59 -2.97 7.95
N ALA A 22 4.06 -3.36 6.80
CA ALA A 22 4.85 -3.54 5.59
C ALA A 22 5.15 -2.19 4.90
N TYR A 23 6.20 -2.20 4.08
CA TYR A 23 6.51 -1.17 3.10
C TYR A 23 6.09 -1.66 1.71
N PHE A 24 5.56 -0.75 0.90
CA PHE A 24 5.06 -1.07 -0.43
C PHE A 24 5.79 -0.25 -1.47
N VAL A 25 6.26 -0.89 -2.54
CA VAL A 25 6.68 -0.19 -3.76
C VAL A 25 5.47 -0.09 -4.67
N VAL A 26 4.93 1.11 -4.81
CA VAL A 26 3.74 1.38 -5.62
C VAL A 26 4.14 1.95 -6.98
N GLY A 27 3.58 1.39 -8.05
CA GLY A 27 3.76 1.89 -9.42
C GLY A 27 5.15 1.61 -10.02
N SER A 28 5.79 0.51 -9.62
CA SER A 28 7.01 0.02 -10.28
C SER A 28 6.76 -0.44 -11.71
N GLU A 29 7.81 -0.48 -12.52
CA GLU A 29 7.81 -1.10 -13.85
C GLU A 29 7.61 -2.62 -13.77
N ALA A 30 8.13 -3.25 -12.70
CA ALA A 30 7.83 -4.63 -12.37
C ALA A 30 6.34 -4.80 -11.99
N LYS A 31 5.60 -5.63 -12.74
CA LYS A 31 4.14 -5.81 -12.62
C LYS A 31 3.74 -7.28 -12.50
N PRO A 32 3.87 -7.90 -11.31
CA PRO A 32 3.55 -9.31 -11.11
C PRO A 32 2.05 -9.65 -11.16
N CYS A 33 1.13 -8.72 -10.83
CA CYS A 33 -0.31 -8.96 -11.04
C CYS A 33 -1.10 -7.79 -11.63
N CYS A 34 -0.84 -6.56 -11.15
CA CYS A 34 -1.84 -5.50 -11.22
C CYS A 34 -1.21 -4.11 -11.48
N SER A 35 -2.02 -3.15 -11.95
CA SER A 35 -1.61 -1.76 -12.22
C SER A 35 -2.52 -0.74 -11.51
N PRO A 36 -1.96 0.22 -10.74
CA PRO A 36 -0.57 0.27 -10.27
C PRO A 36 -0.18 -1.00 -9.50
N SER A 37 1.08 -1.42 -9.66
CA SER A 37 1.65 -2.48 -8.82
C SER A 37 1.76 -1.99 -7.38
N ALA A 38 1.65 -2.90 -6.41
CA ALA A 38 1.91 -2.62 -5.00
C ALA A 38 2.66 -3.82 -4.42
N ILE A 39 3.99 -3.72 -4.37
CA ILE A 39 4.86 -4.85 -4.02
C ILE A 39 5.29 -4.72 -2.55
N PRO A 40 4.89 -5.66 -1.67
CA PRO A 40 5.15 -5.62 -0.22
C PRO A 40 6.57 -6.07 0.16
N PHE A 41 7.14 -5.39 1.15
CA PHE A 41 8.43 -5.68 1.76
C PHE A 41 8.34 -5.50 3.29
N SER A 42 8.98 -6.42 4.01
CA SER A 42 9.19 -6.33 5.46
C SER A 42 10.24 -5.27 5.84
N SER A 43 11.16 -4.95 4.94
CA SER A 43 12.23 -3.97 5.14
C SER A 43 12.13 -2.80 4.16
N LYS A 44 12.14 -1.57 4.72
CA LYS A 44 12.19 -0.34 3.92
C LYS A 44 13.42 -0.28 3.03
N GLU A 45 14.57 -0.73 3.55
CA GLU A 45 15.83 -0.72 2.80
C GLU A 45 15.73 -1.62 1.56
N MET A 46 15.10 -2.78 1.68
CA MET A 46 14.89 -3.69 0.55
C MET A 46 13.91 -3.11 -0.47
N ALA A 47 12.83 -2.47 -0.01
CA ALA A 47 11.91 -1.75 -0.88
C ALA A 47 12.60 -0.62 -1.66
N GLU A 48 13.48 0.15 -1.01
CA GLU A 48 14.26 1.22 -1.65
C GLU A 48 15.26 0.68 -2.67
N LYS A 49 15.94 -0.44 -2.36
CA LYS A 49 16.82 -1.12 -3.32
C LYS A 49 16.05 -1.61 -4.55
N PHE A 50 14.87 -2.21 -4.34
CA PHE A 50 14.01 -2.63 -5.43
C PHE A 50 13.56 -1.43 -6.29
N ALA A 51 13.09 -0.35 -5.66
CA ALA A 51 12.64 0.85 -6.36
C ALA A 51 13.75 1.55 -7.15
N LYS A 52 15.01 1.47 -6.71
CA LYS A 52 16.15 1.97 -7.50
C LYS A 52 16.32 1.24 -8.83
N GLY A 53 16.00 -0.06 -8.89
CA GLY A 53 16.12 -0.87 -10.11
C GLY A 53 14.88 -0.86 -11.00
N PHE A 54 13.69 -0.82 -10.38
CA PHE A 54 12.40 -0.99 -11.07
C PHE A 54 11.46 0.22 -10.98
N GLY A 55 11.93 1.34 -10.42
CA GLY A 55 11.12 2.53 -10.18
C GLY A 55 10.04 2.33 -9.12
N GLY A 56 9.08 3.26 -9.08
CA GLY A 56 7.98 3.27 -8.12
C GLY A 56 8.28 4.05 -6.83
N LYS A 57 7.25 4.22 -5.98
CA LYS A 57 7.31 4.95 -4.71
C LYS A 57 7.31 3.98 -3.53
N VAL A 58 8.25 4.15 -2.60
CA VAL A 58 8.28 3.38 -1.34
C VAL A 58 7.41 4.06 -0.30
N LEU A 59 6.34 3.40 0.12
CA LEU A 59 5.29 3.95 1.00
C LEU A 59 4.97 2.96 2.15
N ASN A 60 4.50 3.46 3.28
CA ASN A 60 3.86 2.60 4.30
C ASN A 60 2.43 2.24 3.87
N PHE A 61 1.73 1.40 4.64
CA PHE A 61 0.36 0.97 4.32
C PHE A 61 -0.62 2.12 4.04
N ILE A 62 -0.66 3.14 4.90
CA ILE A 62 -1.59 4.27 4.76
C ILE A 62 -1.28 5.07 3.50
N ASP A 63 -0.01 5.40 3.30
CA ASP A 63 0.39 6.23 2.17
C ASP A 63 0.23 5.47 0.85
N ALA A 64 0.47 4.15 0.84
CA ALA A 64 0.23 3.30 -0.31
C ALA A 64 -1.26 3.24 -0.67
N TYR A 65 -2.14 3.06 0.33
CA TYR A 65 -3.59 3.10 0.11
C TYR A 65 -4.02 4.43 -0.52
N ASN A 66 -3.58 5.56 0.06
CA ASN A 66 -3.92 6.88 -0.43
C ASN A 66 -3.38 7.12 -1.87
N GLU A 67 -2.14 6.71 -2.16
CA GLU A 67 -1.57 6.80 -3.51
C GLU A 67 -2.37 5.97 -4.53
N ILE A 68 -2.77 4.76 -4.19
CA ILE A 68 -3.54 3.88 -5.08
C ILE A 68 -4.94 4.47 -5.34
N VAL A 69 -5.65 4.89 -4.30
CA VAL A 69 -6.98 5.50 -4.42
C VAL A 69 -6.93 6.75 -5.30
N ASN A 70 -5.93 7.62 -5.08
CA ASN A 70 -5.76 8.83 -5.86
C ASN A 70 -5.37 8.54 -7.31
N SER A 71 -4.43 7.63 -7.56
CA SER A 71 -3.94 7.32 -8.90
C SER A 71 -4.97 6.61 -9.78
N MET A 72 -5.88 5.83 -9.18
CA MET A 72 -6.97 5.19 -9.89
C MET A 72 -8.20 6.11 -10.08
N ASN A 73 -8.14 7.37 -9.63
CA ASN A 73 -9.30 8.27 -9.53
C ASN A 73 -10.50 7.57 -8.90
N LEU A 74 -10.26 6.69 -7.91
CA LEU A 74 -11.32 6.05 -7.14
C LEU A 74 -11.96 7.13 -6.28
N ASN A 75 -12.91 7.85 -6.88
CA ASN A 75 -13.91 8.57 -6.14
C ASN A 75 -14.69 7.54 -5.34
N LEU A 76 -14.22 7.26 -4.12
CA LEU A 76 -14.99 6.63 -3.04
C LEU A 76 -16.12 7.59 -2.64
N LYS A 77 -16.94 8.00 -3.62
CA LYS A 77 -18.27 8.53 -3.38
C LYS A 77 -19.10 7.34 -2.93
N SER A 78 -19.02 7.04 -1.64
CA SER A 78 -20.20 6.55 -0.93
C SER A 78 -21.34 7.48 -1.35
N CYS A 79 -22.44 6.92 -1.84
CA CYS A 79 -23.54 7.61 -2.53
C CYS A 79 -24.18 8.80 -1.78
N CYS A 80 -23.69 9.20 -0.60
CA CYS A 80 -24.25 10.27 0.21
C CYS A 80 -23.23 11.29 0.80
N SER A 81 -21.92 11.23 0.52
CA SER A 81 -20.96 12.18 1.12
C SER A 81 -19.85 12.62 0.16
N ASN A 82 -19.82 13.92 -0.19
CA ASN A 82 -18.85 14.54 -1.10
C ASN A 82 -17.48 14.85 -0.45
N ASN A 83 -16.95 13.99 0.42
CA ASN A 83 -15.61 14.22 0.98
C ASN A 83 -14.66 13.08 0.64
N VAL A 84 -13.58 13.41 -0.06
CA VAL A 84 -12.45 12.50 -0.33
C VAL A 84 -11.84 12.11 1.01
N GLN A 85 -12.07 10.87 1.45
CA GLN A 85 -11.56 10.37 2.72
C GLN A 85 -10.14 9.82 2.52
N SER A 86 -9.15 10.70 2.68
CA SER A 86 -7.78 10.28 2.99
C SER A 86 -7.79 9.62 4.37
N ILE A 87 -7.43 8.34 4.44
CA ILE A 87 -7.36 7.63 5.73
C ILE A 87 -6.14 8.17 6.48
N LYS A 88 -6.34 8.66 7.71
CA LYS A 88 -5.26 9.09 8.60
C LYS A 88 -4.84 7.94 9.50
N LEU A 89 -3.58 7.98 9.97
CA LEU A 89 -3.05 6.99 10.90
C LEU A 89 -3.85 6.90 12.22
N SER A 90 -4.52 7.99 12.60
CA SER A 90 -5.47 8.06 13.72
C SER A 90 -6.72 7.20 13.54
N ASP A 91 -7.07 6.87 12.30
CA ASP A 91 -8.30 6.15 11.97
C ASP A 91 -8.11 4.62 12.09
N ILE A 92 -6.85 4.16 12.15
CA ILE A 92 -6.49 2.74 12.27
C ILE A 92 -6.04 2.38 13.70
N LYS A 93 -5.46 3.34 14.43
CA LYS A 93 -5.05 3.13 15.83
C LYS A 93 -6.20 3.50 16.77
N LYS A 94 -6.99 2.50 17.17
CA LYS A 94 -7.95 2.60 18.27
C LYS A 94 -7.67 1.51 19.29
#